data_AF-A0A5C6NTR7-F1
#
_entry.id   AF-A0A5C6NTR7-F1
#
_cell.length_a   1.000
_cell.length_b   1.000
_cell.length_c   1.000
_cell.angle_alpha   90.00
_cell.angle_beta   90.00
_cell.angle_gamma   90.00
#
_symmetry.space_group_name_H-M   'P 1'
#
loop_
_entity.id
_entity.type
_entity.pdbx_description
1 polymer ?
#
loop_
_entity_poly.entity_id
_entity_poly.type
_entity_poly.pdbx_seq_one_letter_code
_entity_poly.pdbx_strand_id
1 'polypeptide(L)'
;MIVPYRRSSSADRLCPAGCASCSAMNGCLSCKPRLFFHLELDGMRQKGVCLSSCPRGYYGKRSPRTNTCNRCKEECHSCFSEHFCTRCPPGRFLFWGKCEISCPNGLTGDALLRECT
;
A
#
# COMPACT_ATOMS: atom_id res chain seq x y z
N MET A 1 21.08 16.14 5.92
CA MET A 1 21.73 16.32 4.60
C MET A 1 20.92 15.56 3.57
N ILE A 2 20.25 16.26 2.66
CA ILE A 2 19.55 15.68 1.49
C ILE A 2 20.59 15.61 0.38
N VAL A 3 20.84 14.44 -0.21
CA VAL A 3 21.89 14.26 -1.23
C VAL A 3 21.27 14.33 -2.63
N PRO A 4 21.60 15.34 -3.47
CA PRO A 4 21.20 15.36 -4.87
C PRO A 4 22.23 14.67 -5.77
N TYR A 5 21.76 14.07 -6.85
CA TYR A 5 22.53 13.24 -7.79
C TYR A 5 23.39 14.06 -8.77
N ARG A 6 24.70 13.76 -8.87
CA ARG A 6 25.57 14.11 -10.02
C ARG A 6 26.51 12.93 -10.38
N ARG A 7 26.90 12.91 -11.65
CA ARG A 7 27.55 11.80 -12.39
C ARG A 7 29.09 11.88 -12.30
N SER A 8 29.77 10.97 -11.61
CA SER A 8 31.08 10.35 -11.97
C SER A 8 31.61 9.45 -10.84
N SER A 9 32.39 8.44 -11.21
CA SER A 9 32.86 7.26 -10.46
C SER A 9 33.69 7.51 -9.19
N SER A 10 33.19 7.04 -8.03
CA SER A 10 33.84 6.10 -7.09
C SER A 10 32.98 5.96 -5.81
N ALA A 11 32.41 4.77 -5.59
CA ALA A 11 31.64 4.36 -4.39
C ALA A 11 30.62 5.37 -3.82
N ASP A 12 29.96 6.13 -4.68
CA ASP A 12 28.99 7.14 -4.28
C ASP A 12 27.70 6.46 -3.79
N ARG A 13 27.16 6.90 -2.64
CA ARG A 13 25.96 6.33 -2.00
C ARG A 13 24.72 6.57 -2.87
N LEU A 14 24.58 5.77 -3.91
CA LEU A 14 23.44 5.77 -4.80
C LEU A 14 22.21 5.33 -4.02
N CYS A 15 21.12 6.08 -4.15
CA CYS A 15 19.84 5.65 -3.60
C CYS A 15 19.44 4.30 -4.19
N PRO A 16 18.67 3.48 -3.43
CA PRO A 16 18.16 2.21 -3.94
C PRO A 16 17.46 2.36 -5.29
N ALA A 17 17.46 1.29 -6.09
CA ALA A 17 16.78 1.28 -7.37
C ALA A 17 15.30 1.73 -7.21
N GLY A 18 14.84 2.61 -8.10
CA GLY A 18 13.49 3.18 -8.02
C GLY A 18 13.34 4.37 -7.07
N CYS A 19 14.33 4.66 -6.22
CA CYS A 19 14.33 5.84 -5.36
C CYS A 19 14.96 7.06 -6.08
N ALA A 20 14.31 8.21 -5.99
CA ALA A 20 14.78 9.47 -6.56
C ALA A 20 15.62 10.30 -5.56
N SER A 21 15.25 10.26 -4.28
CA SER A 21 16.05 10.84 -3.19
C SER A 21 15.94 9.99 -1.93
N CYS A 22 17.01 9.88 -1.15
CA CYS A 22 17.08 9.01 0.02
C CYS A 22 17.92 9.65 1.15
N SER A 23 17.80 9.09 2.35
CA SER A 23 18.70 9.37 3.47
C SER A 23 19.12 8.07 4.14
N ALA A 24 20.26 8.10 4.84
CA ALA A 24 20.79 6.92 5.52
C ALA A 24 19.84 6.38 6.62
N MET A 25 19.06 7.26 7.26
CA MET A 25 18.22 6.88 8.40
C MET A 25 16.79 6.52 7.99
N ASN A 26 16.22 7.24 7.02
CA ASN A 26 14.81 7.10 6.66
C ASN A 26 14.61 6.30 5.36
N GLY A 27 15.68 5.77 4.76
CA GLY A 27 15.60 5.09 3.48
C GLY A 27 15.22 6.04 2.35
N CYS A 28 14.32 5.63 1.47
CA CYS A 28 13.84 6.47 0.40
C CYS A 28 12.94 7.61 0.91
N LEU A 29 13.08 8.80 0.34
CA LEU A 29 12.29 9.99 0.63
C LEU A 29 11.33 10.33 -0.52
N SER A 30 11.70 9.99 -1.76
CA SER A 30 10.84 10.17 -2.93
C SER A 30 11.08 9.08 -3.98
N CYS A 31 10.01 8.59 -4.59
CA CYS A 31 10.09 7.56 -5.61
C CYS A 31 10.20 8.14 -7.01
N LYS A 32 10.85 7.39 -7.91
CA LYS A 32 10.75 7.64 -9.35
C LYS A 32 9.29 7.50 -9.82
N PRO A 33 8.91 8.14 -10.94
CA PRO A 33 7.55 8.02 -11.48
C PRO A 33 7.10 6.57 -11.63
N ARG A 34 5.78 6.33 -11.51
CA ARG A 34 5.09 5.03 -11.59
C ARG A 34 5.24 4.10 -10.38
N LEU A 35 6.25 4.28 -9.54
CA LEU A 35 6.41 3.52 -8.29
C LEU A 35 5.56 4.11 -7.17
N PHE A 36 5.25 3.28 -6.17
CA PHE A 36 4.51 3.64 -4.98
C PHE A 36 5.44 3.74 -3.77
N PHE A 37 5.33 4.85 -3.04
CA PHE A 37 6.00 5.04 -1.78
C PHE A 37 5.30 4.24 -0.67
N HIS A 38 6.06 3.46 0.08
CA HIS A 38 5.58 2.69 1.23
C HIS A 38 6.52 2.88 2.42
N LEU A 39 5.97 2.89 3.63
CA LEU A 39 6.72 2.96 4.88
C LEU A 39 6.79 1.55 5.48
N GLU A 40 7.98 0.97 5.48
CA GLU A 40 8.25 -0.31 6.14
C GLU A 40 8.71 -0.07 7.58
N LEU A 41 8.23 -0.92 8.48
CA LEU A 41 8.65 -0.96 9.88
C LEU A 41 9.84 -1.91 10.03
N ASP A 42 10.93 -1.39 10.56
CA ASP A 42 12.16 -2.12 10.90
C ASP A 42 12.41 -1.93 12.41
N GLY A 43 11.81 -2.81 13.20
CA GLY A 43 11.69 -2.65 14.65
C GLY A 43 10.88 -1.39 15.02
N MET A 44 11.53 -0.44 15.69
CA MET A 44 10.93 0.86 16.06
C MET A 44 11.15 1.95 15.00
N ARG A 45 11.80 1.64 13.88
CA ARG A 45 12.14 2.61 12.83
C ARG A 45 11.20 2.47 11.65
N GLN A 46 10.92 3.59 10.99
CA GLN A 46 10.21 3.62 9.71
C GLN A 46 11.18 4.01 8.60
N LYS A 47 11.20 3.20 7.54
CA LYS A 47 12.00 3.46 6.34
C LYS A 47 11.10 3.52 5.12
N GLY A 48 11.30 4.54 4.29
CA GLY A 48 10.62 4.65 3.01
C GLY A 48 11.23 3.70 1.98
N VAL A 49 10.37 3.02 1.23
CA VAL A 49 10.72 2.15 0.11
C VAL A 49 9.84 2.48 -1.09
N CYS A 50 10.30 2.12 -2.29
CA CYS A 50 9.57 2.32 -3.54
C CYS A 50 9.24 0.97 -4.15
N LEU A 51 7.95 0.69 -4.32
CA LEU A 51 7.45 -0.59 -4.78
C LEU A 51 6.71 -0.44 -6.12
N SER A 52 6.76 -1.48 -6.95
CA SER A 52 5.96 -1.56 -8.17
C SER A 52 4.48 -1.88 -7.89
N SER A 53 4.19 -2.50 -6.75
CA SER A 53 2.86 -2.84 -6.27
C SER A 53 2.83 -2.81 -4.75
N CYS A 54 1.70 -2.40 -4.18
CA CYS A 54 1.56 -2.29 -2.73
C CYS A 54 1.45 -3.67 -2.06
N PRO A 55 1.98 -3.82 -0.83
CA PRO A 55 1.90 -5.07 -0.09
C PRO A 55 0.47 -5.41 0.34
N ARG A 56 0.26 -6.65 0.81
CA ARG A 56 -1.05 -7.10 1.31
C ARG A 56 -1.56 -6.18 2.41
N GLY A 57 -2.86 -5.87 2.37
CA GLY A 57 -3.49 -4.92 3.29
C GLY A 57 -3.25 -3.45 2.93
N TYR A 58 -2.66 -3.15 1.78
CA TYR A 58 -2.48 -1.80 1.26
C TYR A 58 -3.01 -1.68 -0.17
N TYR A 59 -3.52 -0.51 -0.53
CA TYR A 59 -3.92 -0.15 -1.89
C TYR A 59 -3.07 1.00 -2.42
N GLY A 60 -2.85 1.01 -3.73
CA GLY A 60 -2.08 2.05 -4.40
C GLY A 60 -2.94 3.29 -4.67
N LYS A 61 -2.62 4.42 -4.04
CA LYS A 61 -3.23 5.72 -4.32
C LYS A 61 -2.31 6.52 -5.25
N ARG A 62 -2.79 6.86 -6.45
CA ARG A 62 -2.07 7.75 -7.38
C ARG A 62 -2.51 9.19 -7.15
N SER A 63 -1.55 10.10 -7.08
CA SER A 63 -1.83 11.54 -6.98
C SER A 63 -0.87 12.32 -7.88
N PRO A 64 -1.20 13.59 -8.25
CA PRO A 64 -0.31 14.42 -9.06
C PRO A 64 1.08 14.63 -8.45
N ARG A 65 1.22 14.48 -7.13
CA ARG A 65 2.48 14.69 -6.41
C ARG A 65 3.26 13.39 -6.25
N THR A 66 2.62 12.36 -5.70
CA THR A 66 3.27 11.09 -5.34
C THR A 66 2.27 9.94 -5.39
N ASN A 67 2.70 8.75 -5.80
CA ASN A 67 1.91 7.54 -5.60
C ASN A 67 2.28 6.91 -4.26
N THR A 68 1.31 6.52 -3.46
CA THR A 68 1.53 5.98 -2.10
C THR A 68 0.79 4.68 -1.90
N CYS A 69 1.35 3.80 -1.06
CA CYS A 69 0.63 2.64 -0.54
C CYS A 69 -0.09 3.04 0.74
N ASN A 70 -1.41 3.08 0.68
CA ASN A 70 -2.26 3.42 1.81
C ASN A 70 -2.83 2.15 2.42
N ARG A 71 -2.88 2.08 3.75
CA ARG A 71 -3.41 0.91 4.45
C ARG A 71 -4.92 0.80 4.19
N CYS A 72 -5.41 -0.41 3.99
CA CYS A 72 -6.84 -0.71 3.99
C CYS A 72 -7.44 -0.43 5.38
N LYS A 73 -8.75 -0.19 5.42
CA LYS A 73 -9.49 -0.11 6.69
C LYS A 73 -9.38 -1.44 7.45
N GLU A 74 -9.42 -1.40 8.78
CA GLU A 74 -9.26 -2.59 9.63
C GLU A 74 -10.30 -3.69 9.34
N GLU A 75 -11.50 -3.29 8.91
CA GLU A 75 -12.59 -4.20 8.57
C GLU A 75 -12.43 -4.88 7.20
N CYS A 76 -11.32 -4.65 6.50
CA CYS A 76 -11.07 -5.13 5.15
C CYS A 76 -9.69 -5.78 5.02
N HIS A 77 -9.65 -7.02 4.54
CA HIS A 77 -8.39 -7.77 4.36
C HIS A 77 -7.62 -7.32 3.11
N SER A 78 -8.33 -7.01 2.03
CA SER A 78 -7.73 -6.46 0.80
C SER A 78 -8.70 -5.47 0.16
N CYS A 79 -8.20 -4.31 -0.26
CA CYS A 79 -9.00 -3.23 -0.79
C CYS A 79 -8.43 -2.70 -2.12
N PHE A 80 -9.32 -2.22 -2.98
CA PHE A 80 -8.97 -1.50 -4.20
C PHE A 80 -8.81 0.00 -3.93
N SER A 81 -9.65 0.54 -3.05
CA SER A 81 -9.62 1.94 -2.63
C SER A 81 -9.98 2.05 -1.14
N GLU A 82 -9.97 3.27 -0.61
CA GLU A 82 -10.38 3.55 0.77
C GLU A 82 -11.81 3.07 1.10
N HIS A 83 -12.69 3.04 0.09
CA HIS A 83 -14.10 2.74 0.24
C HIS A 83 -14.52 1.44 -0.44
N PHE A 84 -13.59 0.75 -1.11
CA PHE A 84 -13.90 -0.45 -1.87
C PHE A 84 -12.99 -1.60 -1.44
N CYS A 85 -13.55 -2.49 -0.64
CA CYS A 85 -12.96 -3.75 -0.24
C CYS A 85 -13.14 -4.80 -1.34
N THR A 86 -12.12 -5.61 -1.58
CA THR A 86 -12.15 -6.74 -2.51
C THR A 86 -12.12 -8.08 -1.80
N ARG A 87 -11.67 -8.11 -0.53
CA ARG A 87 -11.73 -9.31 0.32
C ARG A 87 -11.94 -8.96 1.78
N CYS A 88 -12.94 -9.61 2.37
CA CYS A 88 -13.25 -9.45 3.79
C CYS A 88 -12.43 -10.38 4.67
N PRO A 89 -12.18 -10.00 5.94
CA PRO A 89 -11.62 -10.91 6.93
C PRO A 89 -12.59 -12.08 7.21
N PRO A 90 -12.11 -13.19 7.79
CA PRO A 90 -12.96 -14.32 8.17
C PRO A 90 -14.14 -13.89 9.06
N GLY A 91 -15.31 -14.49 8.85
CA GLY A 91 -16.53 -14.17 9.61
C GLY A 91 -17.31 -12.96 9.10
N ARG A 92 -16.95 -12.40 7.94
CA ARG A 92 -17.67 -11.31 7.27
C ARG A 92 -17.89 -11.64 5.79
N PHE A 93 -18.96 -11.09 5.22
CA PHE A 93 -19.35 -11.25 3.83
C PHE A 93 -19.14 -9.96 3.05
N LEU A 94 -18.65 -10.09 1.82
CA LEU A 94 -18.50 -8.98 0.91
C LEU A 94 -19.86 -8.58 0.32
N PHE A 95 -20.22 -7.32 0.49
CA PHE A 95 -21.43 -6.74 -0.10
C PHE A 95 -21.10 -5.36 -0.69
N TRP A 96 -21.17 -5.25 -2.02
CA TRP A 96 -20.92 -4.01 -2.78
C TRP A 96 -19.65 -3.26 -2.37
N GLY A 97 -18.55 -4.01 -2.19
CA GLY A 97 -17.26 -3.43 -1.80
C GLY A 97 -17.14 -3.10 -0.30
N LYS A 98 -18.05 -3.57 0.55
CA LYS A 98 -17.99 -3.45 2.01
C LYS A 98 -18.05 -4.82 2.68
N CYS A 99 -17.59 -4.90 3.92
CA CYS A 99 -17.55 -6.14 4.68
C CYS A 99 -18.56 -6.10 5.82
N GLU A 100 -19.65 -6.85 5.65
CA GLU A 100 -20.74 -6.92 6.61
C GLU A 100 -20.67 -8.21 7.42
N ILE A 101 -21.14 -8.16 8.68
CA ILE A 101 -21.19 -9.35 9.54
C ILE A 101 -22.33 -10.29 9.08
N SER A 102 -23.44 -9.71 8.61
CA SER A 102 -24.59 -10.40 8.05
C SER A 102 -25.03 -9.74 6.76
N CYS A 103 -25.62 -10.52 5.85
CA CYS A 103 -26.07 -10.00 4.57
C CYS A 103 -27.36 -9.17 4.73
N PRO A 104 -27.39 -7.91 4.27
CA PRO A 104 -28.56 -7.06 4.38
C PRO A 104 -29.65 -7.44 3.36
N ASN A 105 -30.85 -6.87 3.52
CA ASN A 105 -31.94 -6.92 2.54
C ASN A 105 -32.46 -8.33 2.17
N GLY A 106 -32.35 -9.29 3.10
CA GLY A 106 -32.80 -10.66 2.87
C GLY A 106 -31.89 -11.47 1.94
N LEU A 107 -30.70 -10.95 1.61
CA LEU A 107 -29.67 -11.69 0.90
C LEU A 107 -29.10 -12.79 1.79
N THR A 108 -28.62 -13.84 1.15
CA THR A 108 -27.98 -14.99 1.82
C THR A 108 -26.47 -14.93 1.63
N GLY A 109 -25.73 -15.29 2.66
CA GLY A 109 -24.27 -15.35 2.58
C GLY A 109 -23.83 -16.64 1.92
N ASP A 110 -23.16 -16.57 0.77
CA ASP A 110 -22.46 -17.70 0.19
C ASP A 110 -21.16 -17.92 0.99
N ALA A 111 -21.07 -19.03 1.72
CA ALA A 111 -19.91 -19.33 2.55
C ALA A 111 -18.64 -19.70 1.75
N LEU A 112 -18.81 -20.17 0.51
CA LEU A 112 -17.72 -20.57 -0.39
C LEU A 112 -17.07 -19.33 -1.01
N LEU A 113 -17.89 -18.40 -1.50
CA LEU A 113 -17.45 -17.13 -2.09
C LEU A 113 -17.15 -16.07 -1.03
N ARG A 114 -17.77 -16.18 0.15
CA ARG A 114 -17.80 -15.15 1.22
C ARG A 114 -18.38 -13.83 0.72
N GLU A 115 -19.45 -13.93 -0.06
CA GLU A 115 -20.16 -12.80 -0.64
C GLU A 115 -21.66 -12.89 -0.29
N CYS A 116 -22.35 -11.76 -0.32
CA CYS A 116 -23.80 -11.72 -0.16
C CYS A 116 -24.49 -11.83 -1.53
N THR A 117 -25.40 -12.79 -1.65
CA THR A 117 -26.15 -13.14 -2.88
C THR A 117 -27.65 -13.24 -2.65
#